data_AF-A0A4S8KYT7-F1
#
_entry.id   AF-A0A4S8KYT7-F1
#
_cell.length_a   1.000
_cell.length_b   1.000
_cell.length_c   1.000
_cell.angle_alpha   90.00
_cell.angle_beta   90.00
_cell.angle_gamma   90.00
#
_symmetry.space_group_name_H-M   'P 1'
#
loop_
_entity.id
_entity.type
_entity.pdbx_description
1 polymer ?
#
loop_
_entity_poly.entity_id
_entity_poly.type
_entity_poly.pdbx_seq_one_letter_code
_entity_poly.pdbx_strand_id
1 'polypeptide(L)'
;MLTHECTAQCPLNVISVFKFKQILLPDTVEPCDFPPSPLNDVLVNKIITDWNEDVKVPEIGCAVCGQLKPHTDMASLKSMNNYLHVLVQPGVSRKERKSNLDPVTELVGPVLDQTCDHICATCRRSLREGKRPRISLANGCWLGSVPKELKDLNFMEKLLVQKMRTNCCFVKVSSGMRKMISHVIAFETPVAKVYD
;
A
#
# COMPACT_ATOMS: atom_id res chain seq x y z
N MET A 1 -27.36 -34.70 15.50
CA MET A 1 -28.17 -34.21 16.62
C MET A 1 -27.98 -35.19 17.76
N LEU A 2 -27.29 -34.81 18.85
CA LEU A 2 -27.11 -35.68 20.01
C LEU A 2 -28.05 -35.19 21.12
N THR A 3 -29.08 -35.98 21.39
CA THR A 3 -30.04 -35.76 22.47
C THR A 3 -29.42 -36.18 23.80
N HIS A 4 -29.56 -35.32 24.82
CA HIS A 4 -29.15 -35.60 26.18
C HIS A 4 -30.39 -35.73 27.07
N GLU A 5 -30.49 -36.83 27.82
CA GLU A 5 -31.45 -36.99 28.91
C GLU A 5 -30.71 -36.96 30.26
N CYS A 6 -31.11 -36.05 31.14
CA CYS A 6 -30.56 -35.92 32.48
C CYS A 6 -31.50 -36.59 33.49
N THR A 7 -31.08 -37.69 34.10
CA THR A 7 -31.92 -38.50 35.02
C THR A 7 -31.60 -38.33 36.51
N ALA A 8 -31.06 -37.18 36.94
CA ALA A 8 -30.86 -36.93 38.37
C ALA A 8 -31.25 -35.50 38.78
N GLN A 9 -32.09 -35.40 39.80
CA GLN A 9 -32.42 -34.15 40.50
C GLN A 9 -31.16 -33.60 41.17
N CYS A 10 -30.51 -32.62 40.54
CA CYS A 10 -29.31 -31.97 41.09
C CYS A 10 -29.69 -30.85 42.08
N PRO A 11 -29.22 -30.88 43.33
CA PRO A 11 -29.35 -29.76 44.26
C PRO A 11 -28.46 -28.57 43.82
N LEU A 12 -28.93 -27.37 44.14
CA LEU A 12 -28.59 -26.04 43.60
C LEU A 12 -27.11 -25.56 43.60
N ASN A 13 -26.10 -26.39 43.86
CA ASN A 13 -24.70 -25.96 43.87
C ASN A 13 -23.73 -27.06 43.38
N VAL A 14 -23.86 -27.50 42.14
CA VAL A 14 -22.87 -28.38 41.51
C VAL A 14 -22.47 -27.82 40.15
N ILE A 15 -21.22 -27.40 40.03
CA ILE A 15 -20.59 -27.05 38.76
C ILE A 15 -20.51 -28.34 37.93
N SER A 16 -21.18 -28.35 36.78
CA SER A 16 -21.04 -29.42 35.80
C SER A 16 -19.65 -29.37 35.18
N VAL A 17 -18.75 -30.24 35.63
CA VAL A 17 -17.44 -30.44 35.01
C VAL A 17 -17.63 -31.31 33.77
N PHE A 18 -17.50 -30.69 32.59
CA PHE A 18 -17.49 -31.41 31.33
C PHE A 18 -16.21 -32.23 31.23
N LYS A 19 -16.31 -33.54 31.44
CA LYS A 19 -15.21 -34.46 31.18
C LYS A 19 -15.24 -34.83 29.70
N PHE A 20 -14.35 -34.23 28.90
CA PHE A 20 -14.20 -34.59 27.50
C PHE A 20 -13.75 -36.05 27.44
N LYS A 21 -14.57 -36.93 26.86
CA LYS A 21 -14.15 -38.29 26.52
C LYS A 21 -13.22 -38.14 25.33
N GLN A 22 -11.92 -38.26 25.58
CA GLN A 22 -10.90 -38.29 24.54
C GLN A 22 -11.28 -39.43 23.59
N ILE A 23 -11.67 -39.09 22.36
CA ILE A 23 -11.86 -40.07 21.30
C ILE A 23 -10.45 -40.60 21.05
N LEU A 24 -10.22 -41.85 21.44
CA LEU A 24 -8.97 -42.56 21.16
C LEU A 24 -8.86 -42.70 19.64
N LEU A 25 -8.20 -41.74 19.00
CA LEU A 25 -7.55 -41.97 17.73
C LEU A 25 -6.37 -42.90 18.00
N PRO A 26 -6.03 -43.83 17.08
CA PRO A 26 -4.89 -44.72 17.27
C PRO A 26 -3.62 -43.90 17.55
N ASP A 27 -3.06 -44.09 18.75
CA ASP A 27 -1.86 -43.44 19.26
C ASP A 27 -0.63 -43.93 18.46
N THR A 28 -0.29 -43.22 17.40
CA THR A 28 1.08 -43.20 16.84
C THR A 28 1.59 -41.76 16.76
N VAL A 29 1.29 -40.95 17.77
CA VAL A 29 1.88 -39.63 17.94
C VAL A 29 2.82 -39.73 19.13
N GLU A 30 4.12 -39.66 18.88
CA GLU A 30 5.11 -39.61 19.96
C GLU A 30 4.77 -38.45 20.92
N PRO A 31 4.94 -38.64 22.24
CA PRO A 31 4.65 -37.61 23.22
C PRO A 31 5.55 -36.40 22.95
N CYS A 32 5.00 -35.31 22.40
CA CYS A 32 5.73 -34.06 22.30
C CYS A 32 5.64 -33.32 23.64
N ASP A 33 6.79 -32.95 24.20
CA ASP A 33 6.84 -32.14 25.41
C ASP A 33 6.15 -30.80 25.16
N PHE A 34 5.16 -30.46 26.00
CA PHE A 34 4.47 -29.19 25.94
C PHE A 34 5.05 -28.20 26.97
N PRO A 35 5.33 -26.95 26.58
CA PRO A 35 5.19 -26.40 25.23
C PRO A 35 6.28 -26.93 24.28
N PRO A 36 5.96 -27.05 22.98
CA PRO A 36 6.96 -27.46 21.99
C PRO A 36 8.14 -26.49 22.00
N SER A 37 9.31 -27.02 21.67
CA SER A 37 10.50 -26.19 21.48
C SER A 37 10.25 -25.13 20.40
N PRO A 38 10.86 -23.94 20.52
CA PRO A 38 10.68 -22.87 19.53
C PRO A 38 11.11 -23.36 18.14
N LEU A 39 10.35 -22.96 17.11
CA LEU A 39 10.68 -23.28 15.73
C LEU A 39 12.06 -22.73 15.35
N ASN A 40 12.78 -23.47 14.53
CA ASN A 40 14.04 -23.03 13.95
C ASN A 40 13.81 -21.84 13.01
N ASP A 41 14.64 -20.80 13.10
CA ASP A 41 14.60 -19.59 12.25
C ASP A 41 14.57 -19.92 10.76
N VAL A 42 15.26 -20.99 10.34
CA VAL A 42 15.24 -21.45 8.94
C VAL A 42 13.85 -21.89 8.52
N LEU A 43 13.13 -22.60 9.39
CA LEU A 43 11.76 -23.05 9.13
C LEU A 43 10.78 -21.88 9.18
N VAL A 44 10.96 -20.94 10.11
CA VAL A 44 10.15 -19.71 10.17
C VAL A 44 10.29 -18.92 8.88
N ASN A 45 11.52 -18.68 8.43
CA ASN A 45 11.80 -17.98 7.17
C ASN A 45 11.18 -18.71 5.98
N LYS A 46 11.30 -20.05 5.93
CA LYS A 46 10.69 -20.86 4.88
C LYS A 46 9.16 -20.75 4.86
N ILE A 47 8.51 -20.86 6.02
CA ILE A 47 7.04 -20.71 6.12
C ILE A 47 6.61 -19.32 5.62
N ILE A 48 7.37 -18.27 5.97
CA ILE A 48 7.09 -16.91 5.52
C ILE A 48 7.27 -16.79 4.00
N THR A 49 8.35 -17.34 3.43
CA THR A 49 8.58 -17.29 1.99
C THR A 49 7.53 -18.08 1.21
N ASP A 50 7.23 -19.30 1.65
CA ASP A 50 6.26 -20.19 0.99
C ASP A 50 4.87 -19.53 0.96
N TRP A 51 4.44 -18.95 2.10
CA TRP A 51 3.18 -18.21 2.17
C TRP A 51 3.14 -16.99 1.24
N ASN A 52 4.24 -16.23 1.17
CA ASN A 52 4.31 -15.04 0.32
C ASN A 52 4.31 -15.40 -1.17
N GLU A 53 4.79 -16.59 -1.54
CA GLU A 53 4.73 -17.07 -2.92
C GLU A 53 3.33 -17.53 -3.32
N ASP A 54 2.61 -18.19 -2.40
CA ASP A 54 1.26 -18.69 -2.62
C ASP A 54 0.20 -17.57 -2.61
N VAL A 55 0.42 -16.48 -1.87
CA VAL A 55 -0.51 -15.36 -1.73
C VAL A 55 -0.04 -14.13 -2.52
N LYS A 56 0.31 -14.31 -3.79
CA LYS A 56 0.53 -13.16 -4.70
C LYS A 56 -0.82 -12.59 -5.13
N VAL A 57 -1.24 -11.49 -4.52
CA VAL A 57 -2.36 -10.69 -5.04
C VAL A 57 -1.79 -9.77 -6.12
N PRO A 58 -2.05 -10.04 -7.43
CA PRO A 58 -1.51 -9.19 -8.48
C PRO A 58 -2.10 -7.79 -8.36
N GLU A 59 -1.23 -6.80 -8.17
CA GLU A 59 -1.61 -5.40 -8.19
C GLU A 59 -1.25 -4.77 -9.52
N ILE A 60 -2.14 -3.93 -10.04
CA ILE A 60 -1.91 -3.16 -11.26
C ILE A 60 -2.26 -1.70 -11.04
N GLY A 61 -1.65 -0.82 -11.84
CA GLY A 61 -1.85 0.62 -11.76
C GLY A 61 -3.17 1.09 -12.39
N CYS A 62 -3.80 2.09 -11.77
CA CYS A 62 -4.94 2.79 -12.34
C CYS A 62 -4.49 3.98 -13.21
N ALA A 63 -4.93 4.02 -14.46
CA ALA A 63 -4.60 5.09 -15.40
C ALA A 63 -5.11 6.48 -15.00
N VAL A 64 -6.13 6.55 -14.14
CA VAL A 64 -6.78 7.81 -13.76
C VAL A 64 -6.19 8.42 -12.48
N CYS A 65 -5.86 7.60 -11.48
CA CYS A 65 -5.33 8.07 -10.19
C CYS A 65 -3.89 7.63 -9.89
N GLY A 66 -3.28 6.80 -10.74
CA GLY A 66 -1.91 6.30 -10.55
C GLY A 66 -1.72 5.32 -9.39
N GLN A 67 -2.78 4.97 -8.65
CA GLN A 67 -2.66 4.05 -7.51
C GLN A 67 -2.61 2.59 -7.97
N LEU A 68 -1.77 1.79 -7.30
CA LEU A 68 -1.83 0.34 -7.35
C LEU A 68 -3.10 -0.15 -6.65
N LYS A 69 -3.80 -1.09 -7.31
CA LYS A 69 -5.00 -1.75 -6.80
C LYS A 69 -4.97 -3.24 -7.16
N PRO A 70 -5.66 -4.09 -6.39
CA PRO A 70 -5.83 -5.49 -6.75
C PRO A 70 -6.44 -5.61 -8.16
N HIS A 71 -5.90 -6.51 -8.98
CA HIS A 71 -6.36 -6.72 -10.36
C HIS A 71 -7.87 -7.06 -10.44
N THR A 72 -8.42 -7.71 -9.40
CA THR A 72 -9.85 -8.03 -9.29
C THR A 72 -10.76 -6.80 -9.31
N ASP A 73 -10.26 -5.64 -8.86
CA ASP A 73 -11.03 -4.40 -8.68
C ASP A 73 -10.88 -3.45 -9.87
N MET A 74 -10.25 -3.94 -10.94
CA MET A 74 -9.81 -3.15 -12.08
C MET A 74 -10.63 -3.51 -13.31
N ALA A 75 -11.00 -2.49 -14.08
CA ALA A 75 -11.68 -2.65 -15.37
C ALA A 75 -10.79 -2.12 -16.49
N SER A 76 -10.99 -2.60 -17.72
CA SER A 76 -10.28 -2.05 -18.88
C SER A 76 -10.65 -0.59 -19.10
N LEU A 77 -9.65 0.27 -19.29
CA LEU A 77 -9.82 1.70 -19.57
C LEU A 77 -10.61 1.95 -20.86
N LYS A 78 -10.46 1.08 -21.87
CA LYS A 78 -11.17 1.16 -23.15
C LYS A 78 -12.69 1.21 -22.97
N SER A 79 -13.22 0.58 -21.92
CA SER A 79 -14.65 0.59 -21.60
C SER A 79 -15.19 1.97 -21.17
N MET A 80 -14.30 2.92 -20.89
CA MET A 80 -14.62 4.23 -20.32
C MET A 80 -14.29 5.40 -21.25
N ASN A 81 -13.96 5.15 -22.53
CA ASN A 81 -13.53 6.18 -23.49
C ASN A 81 -14.48 7.39 -23.56
N ASN A 82 -15.80 7.16 -23.50
CA ASN A 82 -16.81 8.22 -23.58
C ASN A 82 -16.83 9.16 -22.36
N TYR A 83 -16.26 8.74 -21.23
CA TYR A 83 -16.26 9.50 -19.98
C TYR A 83 -14.92 10.22 -19.71
N LEU A 84 -13.91 10.02 -20.56
CA LEU A 84 -12.58 10.57 -20.35
C LEU A 84 -12.52 12.11 -20.49
N HIS A 85 -13.50 12.72 -21.16
CA HIS A 85 -13.57 14.17 -21.34
C HIS A 85 -13.54 14.95 -20.02
N VAL A 86 -14.03 14.36 -18.92
CA VAL A 86 -14.01 14.94 -17.56
C VAL A 86 -12.58 15.14 -17.02
N LEU A 87 -11.62 14.40 -17.55
CA LEU A 87 -10.21 14.44 -17.16
C LEU A 87 -9.37 15.43 -17.98
N VAL A 88 -9.99 16.17 -18.92
CA VAL A 88 -9.31 17.25 -19.64
C VAL A 88 -9.17 18.44 -18.71
N GLN A 89 -7.93 18.79 -18.37
CA GLN A 89 -7.62 19.94 -17.51
C GLN A 89 -6.40 20.69 -18.05
N PRO A 90 -6.60 21.92 -18.55
CA PRO A 90 -5.49 22.81 -18.91
C PRO A 90 -4.66 23.15 -17.66
N GLY A 91 -3.36 23.36 -17.84
CA GLY A 91 -2.44 23.79 -16.79
C GLY A 91 -1.87 22.69 -15.91
N VAL A 92 -2.33 21.44 -16.05
CA VAL A 92 -1.95 20.33 -15.14
C VAL A 92 -0.82 19.48 -15.70
N SER A 93 -0.75 19.30 -17.01
CA SER A 93 0.26 18.44 -17.66
C SER A 93 1.35 19.27 -18.34
N ARG A 94 2.56 18.73 -18.43
CA ARG A 94 3.68 19.41 -19.10
C ARG A 94 4.53 18.40 -19.87
N LYS A 95 4.77 18.66 -21.14
CA LYS A 95 5.69 17.86 -21.95
C LYS A 95 7.13 18.10 -21.50
N GLU A 96 7.91 17.02 -21.52
CA GLU A 96 9.36 17.08 -21.32
C GLU A 96 10.00 18.02 -22.36
N ARG A 97 10.98 18.80 -21.90
CA ARG A 97 11.77 19.70 -22.75
C ARG A 97 13.17 19.13 -22.88
N LYS A 98 13.69 19.08 -24.11
CA LYS A 98 15.06 18.59 -24.39
C LYS A 98 16.05 19.73 -24.57
N SER A 99 15.55 20.92 -24.84
CA SER A 99 16.34 22.15 -25.00
C SER A 99 15.70 23.31 -24.24
N ASN A 100 16.52 24.29 -23.87
CA ASN A 100 16.06 25.56 -23.30
C ASN A 100 15.24 26.40 -24.29
N LEU A 101 15.41 26.15 -25.59
CA LEU A 101 14.63 26.81 -26.65
C LEU A 101 13.24 26.18 -26.82
N ASP A 102 13.02 24.97 -26.30
CA ASP A 102 11.74 24.30 -26.44
C ASP A 102 10.69 25.05 -25.61
N PRO A 103 9.54 25.40 -26.21
CA PRO A 103 8.46 26.05 -25.48
C PRO A 103 7.86 25.12 -24.44
N VAL A 104 7.34 25.71 -23.35
CA VAL A 104 6.57 24.97 -22.37
C VAL A 104 5.21 24.63 -22.98
N THR A 105 4.95 23.35 -23.20
CA THR A 105 3.71 22.86 -23.82
C THR A 105 3.08 21.76 -22.98
N GLU A 106 1.76 21.63 -23.08
CA GLU A 106 0.97 20.63 -22.33
C GLU A 106 0.70 19.38 -23.17
N LEU A 107 0.30 18.29 -22.51
CA LEU A 107 -0.25 17.13 -23.20
C LEU A 107 -1.67 17.42 -23.64
N VAL A 108 -1.98 17.10 -24.91
CA VAL A 108 -3.32 17.31 -25.47
C VAL A 108 -4.20 16.13 -25.06
N GLY A 109 -5.40 16.43 -24.54
CA GLY A 109 -6.41 15.43 -24.21
C GLY A 109 -6.57 15.17 -22.71
N PRO A 110 -7.17 14.03 -22.33
CA PRO A 110 -7.42 13.70 -20.93
C PRO A 110 -6.10 13.39 -20.20
N VAL A 111 -5.97 13.87 -18.96
CA VAL A 111 -4.78 13.62 -18.14
C VAL A 111 -4.85 12.19 -17.59
N LEU A 112 -4.04 11.30 -18.16
CA LEU A 112 -3.97 9.87 -17.85
C LEU A 112 -2.51 9.41 -17.74
N ASP A 113 -2.30 8.32 -17.01
CA ASP A 113 -1.05 7.57 -17.09
C ASP A 113 -1.06 6.71 -18.35
N GLN A 114 -0.11 6.97 -19.25
CA GLN A 114 0.00 6.28 -20.54
C GLN A 114 0.56 4.86 -20.42
N THR A 115 1.09 4.49 -19.26
CA THR A 115 1.64 3.15 -19.00
C THR A 115 0.58 2.17 -18.49
N CYS A 116 -0.60 2.66 -18.12
CA CYS A 116 -1.64 1.87 -17.49
C CYS A 116 -2.87 1.75 -18.40
N ASP A 117 -3.37 0.52 -18.59
CA ASP A 117 -4.54 0.23 -19.43
C ASP A 117 -5.83 -0.03 -18.63
N HIS A 118 -5.78 0.15 -17.31
CA HIS A 118 -6.86 -0.22 -16.40
C HIS A 118 -7.32 0.95 -15.53
N ILE A 119 -8.56 0.86 -15.05
CA ILE A 119 -9.20 1.83 -14.18
C ILE A 119 -9.80 1.14 -12.96
N CYS A 120 -9.57 1.70 -11.77
CA CYS A 120 -10.13 1.16 -10.54
C CYS A 120 -11.62 1.48 -10.38
N ALA A 121 -12.32 0.67 -9.59
CA ALA A 121 -13.76 0.82 -9.34
C ALA A 121 -14.16 2.23 -8.85
N THR A 122 -13.33 2.88 -8.03
CA THR A 122 -13.62 4.22 -7.48
C THR A 122 -13.54 5.32 -8.55
N CYS A 123 -12.51 5.30 -9.39
CA CYS A 123 -12.39 6.22 -10.51
C CYS A 123 -13.49 5.98 -11.54
N ARG A 124 -13.78 4.71 -11.85
CA ARG A 124 -14.85 4.32 -12.77
C ARG A 124 -16.22 4.85 -12.33
N ARG A 125 -16.56 4.71 -11.05
CA ARG A 125 -17.83 5.24 -10.50
C ARG A 125 -17.91 6.76 -10.66
N SER A 126 -16.85 7.46 -10.29
CA SER A 126 -16.80 8.93 -10.39
C SER A 126 -16.95 9.42 -11.83
N LEU A 127 -16.24 8.79 -12.77
CA LEU A 127 -16.32 9.15 -14.19
C LEU A 127 -17.71 8.92 -14.80
N ARG A 128 -18.40 7.84 -14.40
CA ARG A 128 -19.78 7.59 -14.84
C ARG A 128 -20.76 8.65 -14.34
N GLU A 129 -20.51 9.20 -13.16
CA GLU A 129 -21.26 10.34 -12.61
C GLU A 129 -20.88 11.69 -13.27
N GLY A 130 -19.95 11.70 -14.24
CA GLY A 130 -19.44 12.93 -14.85
C GLY A 130 -18.53 13.73 -13.92
N LYS A 131 -18.05 13.13 -12.81
CA LYS A 131 -17.23 13.78 -11.80
C LYS A 131 -15.77 13.34 -11.91
N ARG A 132 -14.87 14.28 -11.66
CA ARG A 132 -13.45 14.01 -11.58
C ARG A 132 -13.10 13.37 -10.22
N PRO A 133 -12.43 12.20 -10.17
CA PRO A 133 -12.02 11.61 -8.90
C PRO A 133 -11.09 12.54 -8.11
N ARG A 134 -11.25 12.60 -6.77
CA ARG A 134 -10.48 13.50 -5.89
C ARG A 134 -8.97 13.40 -6.09
N ILE A 135 -8.45 12.19 -6.20
CA ILE A 135 -7.02 11.88 -6.36
C ILE A 135 -6.64 11.57 -7.82
N SER A 136 -7.41 12.07 -8.79
CA SER A 136 -7.06 11.88 -10.20
C SER A 136 -5.81 12.66 -10.58
N LEU A 137 -5.07 12.16 -11.57
CA LEU A 137 -3.92 12.86 -12.14
C LEU A 137 -4.32 14.24 -12.68
N ALA A 138 -5.54 14.39 -13.17
CA ALA A 138 -6.12 15.65 -13.62
C ALA A 138 -6.33 16.71 -12.51
N ASN A 139 -6.18 16.36 -11.22
CA ASN A 139 -6.29 17.30 -10.09
C ASN A 139 -4.93 17.84 -9.61
N GLY A 140 -3.97 18.01 -10.52
CA GLY A 140 -2.62 18.46 -10.15
C GLY A 140 -1.75 17.37 -9.52
N CYS A 141 -2.21 16.11 -9.54
CA CYS A 141 -1.43 14.95 -9.09
C CYS A 141 -0.59 14.34 -10.23
N TRP A 142 -0.60 14.94 -11.42
CA TRP A 142 0.18 14.47 -12.56
C TRP A 142 1.66 14.82 -12.40
N LEU A 143 2.52 13.80 -12.39
CA LEU A 143 3.98 13.97 -12.34
C LEU A 143 4.66 13.66 -13.69
N GLY A 144 3.98 12.90 -14.55
CA GLY A 144 4.57 12.38 -15.79
C GLY A 144 5.52 11.20 -15.56
N SER A 145 6.07 10.68 -16.66
CA SER A 145 7.11 9.66 -16.60
C SER A 145 8.42 10.26 -16.09
N VAL A 146 9.11 9.55 -15.20
CA VAL A 146 10.45 9.94 -14.74
C VAL A 146 11.42 9.85 -15.94
N PRO A 147 12.09 10.96 -16.32
CA PRO A 147 13.12 10.98 -17.35
C PRO A 147 14.24 9.99 -17.05
N LYS A 148 14.91 9.47 -18.08
CA LYS A 148 15.97 8.46 -17.92
C LYS A 148 17.13 9.01 -17.07
N GLU A 149 17.41 10.28 -17.26
CA GLU A 149 18.44 11.06 -16.56
C GLU A 149 18.15 11.16 -15.05
N LEU A 150 16.88 11.09 -14.63
CA LEU A 150 16.48 11.18 -13.23
C LEU A 150 16.24 9.81 -12.57
N LYS A 151 16.28 8.72 -13.35
CA LYS A 151 15.93 7.38 -12.86
C LYS A 151 16.98 6.82 -11.90
N ASP A 152 18.26 7.04 -12.22
CA ASP A 152 19.39 6.40 -11.55
C ASP A 152 20.13 7.34 -10.58
N LEU A 153 19.45 8.39 -10.10
CA LEU A 153 20.04 9.33 -9.15
C LEU A 153 20.31 8.67 -7.80
N ASN A 154 21.47 8.98 -7.23
CA ASN A 154 21.83 8.60 -5.87
C ASN A 154 20.97 9.38 -4.84
N PHE A 155 21.02 8.96 -3.57
CA PHE A 155 20.22 9.59 -2.52
C PHE A 155 20.47 11.10 -2.37
N MET A 156 21.74 11.51 -2.48
CA MET A 156 22.14 12.92 -2.35
C MET A 156 21.66 13.75 -3.56
N GLU A 157 21.77 13.23 -4.77
CA GLU A 157 21.28 13.86 -6.00
C GLU A 157 19.76 14.02 -6.01
N LYS A 158 19.03 12.99 -5.53
CA LYS A 158 17.59 13.07 -5.32
C LYS A 158 17.24 14.22 -4.38
N LEU A 159 17.98 14.37 -3.27
CA LEU A 159 17.78 15.46 -2.30
C LEU A 159 18.06 16.85 -2.91
N LEU A 160 19.03 16.95 -3.82
CA LEU A 160 19.37 18.21 -4.51
C LEU A 160 18.25 18.66 -5.46
N VAL A 161 17.71 17.74 -6.26
CA VAL A 161 16.68 18.03 -7.29
C VAL A 161 15.25 18.06 -6.72
N GLN A 162 15.04 17.58 -5.49
CA GLN A 162 13.72 17.54 -4.86
C GLN A 162 13.09 18.94 -4.73
N LYS A 163 11.93 19.13 -5.34
CA LYS A 163 11.14 20.37 -5.23
C LYS A 163 10.64 20.62 -3.80
N MET A 164 10.36 19.55 -3.07
CA MET A 164 9.86 19.58 -1.68
C MET A 164 10.92 19.02 -0.75
N ARG A 165 11.52 19.82 0.12
CA ARG A 165 12.47 19.29 1.10
C ARG A 165 11.74 19.08 2.43
N THR A 166 11.55 17.83 2.81
CA THR A 166 11.13 17.51 4.18
C THR A 166 12.34 17.70 5.08
N ASN A 167 12.28 18.68 5.97
CA ASN A 167 13.25 18.83 7.06
C ASN A 167 13.00 17.72 8.09
N CYS A 168 13.31 16.47 7.75
CA CYS A 168 13.26 15.36 8.69
C CYS A 168 14.68 15.14 9.23
N CYS A 169 14.85 15.35 10.54
CA CYS A 169 16.09 15.06 11.24
C CYS A 169 16.00 13.62 11.78
N PHE A 170 16.78 12.71 11.21
CA PHE A 170 16.93 11.36 11.76
C PHE A 170 18.08 11.36 12.76
N VAL A 171 17.75 11.28 14.05
CA VAL A 171 18.74 11.12 15.12
C VAL A 171 18.79 9.64 15.51
N LYS A 172 19.91 8.98 15.26
CA LYS A 172 20.17 7.63 15.79
C LYS A 172 20.43 7.74 17.29
N VAL A 173 19.55 7.17 18.10
CA VAL A 173 19.71 7.14 19.56
C VAL A 173 20.48 5.88 19.96
N SER A 174 21.66 6.05 20.55
CA SER A 174 22.38 4.98 21.25
C SER A 174 22.22 5.16 22.76
N SER A 175 21.45 4.23 23.37
CA SER A 175 21.14 4.08 24.80
C SER A 175 20.00 4.96 25.36
N GLY A 176 18.99 4.28 25.93
CA GLY A 176 17.97 4.86 26.79
C GLY A 176 18.36 4.64 28.24
N MET A 177 18.29 5.71 29.07
CA MET A 177 18.06 5.72 30.53
C MET A 177 18.59 6.98 31.25
N ARG A 178 19.30 7.91 30.58
CA ARG A 178 19.56 9.27 31.12
C ARG A 178 19.30 10.35 30.07
N LYS A 179 18.92 11.54 30.54
CA LYS A 179 18.43 12.70 29.76
C LYS A 179 19.12 12.82 28.39
N MET A 180 18.28 12.87 27.36
CA MET A 180 18.64 12.87 25.95
C MET A 180 19.26 14.22 25.56
N ILE A 181 20.52 14.23 25.14
CA ILE A 181 21.17 15.39 24.52
C ILE A 181 21.65 14.94 23.14
N SER A 182 21.16 15.59 22.08
CA SER A 182 21.60 15.36 20.70
C SER A 182 22.02 16.70 20.10
N HIS A 183 23.12 16.70 19.37
CA HIS A 183 23.56 17.85 18.59
C HIS A 183 22.90 17.77 17.21
N VAL A 184 22.00 18.71 16.93
CA VAL A 184 21.33 18.83 15.62
C VAL A 184 21.98 19.97 14.85
N ILE A 185 22.48 19.68 13.66
CA ILE A 185 22.85 20.69 12.67
C ILE A 185 21.68 20.79 11.70
N ALA A 186 20.87 21.83 11.87
CA ALA A 186 19.77 22.14 10.95
C ALA A 186 20.24 23.21 9.97
N PHE A 187 20.01 22.97 8.68
CA PHE A 187 20.22 23.98 7.64
C PHE A 187 18.89 24.65 7.34
N GLU A 188 18.87 25.99 7.34
CA GLU A 188 17.73 26.72 6.79
C GLU A 188 17.63 26.42 5.31
N THR A 189 16.59 25.68 4.94
CA THR A 189 16.23 25.53 3.55
C THR A 189 14.94 26.31 3.36
N PRO A 190 14.90 27.38 2.54
CA PRO A 190 13.66 28.09 2.26
C PRO A 190 12.72 27.12 1.55
N VAL A 191 11.79 26.53 2.30
CA VAL A 191 10.73 25.68 1.73
C VAL A 191 9.59 26.61 1.36
N ALA A 192 9.34 26.76 0.06
CA ALA A 192 8.13 27.44 -0.40
C ALA A 192 6.92 26.74 0.21
N LYS A 193 5.97 27.49 0.80
CA LYS A 193 4.65 26.93 1.14
C LYS A 193 4.01 26.45 -0.16
N VAL A 194 3.67 25.17 -0.24
CA VAL A 194 3.06 24.60 -1.45
C VAL A 194 1.57 24.30 -1.28
N TYR A 195 1.03 24.52 -0.08
CA TYR A 195 -0.40 24.45 0.17
C TYR A 195 -0.89 25.82 0.62
N ASP A 196 -1.94 26.32 -0.05
CA ASP A 196 -2.79 27.41 0.43
C ASP A 196 -3.80 26.88 1.46
#